data_AF-A0A928G722-F1
#
_entry.id   AF-A0A928G722-F1
#
_cell.length_a   1.000
_cell.length_b   1.000
_cell.length_c   1.000
_cell.angle_alpha   90.00
_cell.angle_beta   90.00
_cell.angle_gamma   90.00
#
_symmetry.space_group_name_H-M   'P 1'
#
loop_
_entity.id
_entity.type
_entity.pdbx_description
1 polymer ?
#
loop_
_entity_poly.entity_id
_entity_poly.type
_entity_poly.pdbx_seq_one_letter_code
_entity_poly.pdbx_strand_id
1 'polypeptide(L)'
;MRLKSLYIRDYKILQDFSIDFTSNLSVLIGENGSGKSSIIECLAYIFGHLHKYFVLDDKTAEFIDGYKINYTINGLDVYIESHYKESKSNTFDPIIKVNGDEMSTSQLKKKYRNVPFPINVPFPINRTDYN
;
A
#
# COMPACT_ATOMS: atom_id res chain seq x y z
N MET A 1 -11.56 5.45 0.24
CA MET A 1 -10.68 4.52 -0.52
C MET A 1 -11.42 3.20 -0.67
N ARG A 2 -11.30 2.53 -1.82
CA ARG A 2 -11.80 1.16 -2.03
C ARG A 2 -10.68 0.30 -2.61
N LEU A 3 -10.29 -0.75 -1.89
CA LEU A 3 -9.32 -1.73 -2.38
C LEU A 3 -9.95 -2.56 -3.50
N LYS A 4 -9.18 -2.87 -4.55
CA LYS A 4 -9.62 -3.66 -5.70
C LYS A 4 -8.92 -5.01 -5.75
N SER A 5 -7.59 -5.01 -5.59
CA SER A 5 -6.82 -6.24 -5.53
C SER A 5 -5.52 -6.06 -4.76
N LEU A 6 -5.02 -7.16 -4.23
CA LEU A 6 -3.72 -7.26 -3.58
C LEU A 6 -3.05 -8.56 -4.04
N TYR A 7 -1.82 -8.44 -4.51
CA TYR A 7 -0.91 -9.55 -4.76
C TYR A 7 0.33 -9.38 -3.88
N ILE A 8 0.83 -10.48 -3.34
CA ILE A 8 2.02 -10.54 -2.50
C ILE A 8 2.84 -11.74 -2.94
N ARG A 9 4.09 -11.50 -3.37
CA ARG A 9 5.03 -12.58 -3.66
C ARG A 9 5.48 -13.30 -2.39
N ASP A 10 5.94 -12.56 -1.38
CA ASP A 10 6.46 -13.13 -0.14
C ASP A 10 6.24 -12.17 1.05
N TYR A 11 5.38 -12.57 1.99
CA TYR A 11 5.21 -11.91 3.28
C TYR A 11 4.61 -12.86 4.32
N LYS A 12 5.43 -13.32 5.27
CA LYS A 12 5.01 -14.28 6.32
C LYS A 12 4.40 -15.54 5.70
N ILE A 13 3.15 -15.87 6.02
CA ILE A 13 2.41 -17.01 5.46
C ILE A 13 1.83 -16.72 4.06
N LEU A 14 1.86 -15.47 3.60
CA LEU A 14 1.36 -15.05 2.30
C LEU A 14 2.47 -15.24 1.25
N GLN A 15 2.50 -16.42 0.63
CA GLN A 15 3.44 -16.78 -0.43
C GLN A 15 2.68 -16.92 -1.75
N ASP A 16 3.09 -16.17 -2.77
CA ASP A 16 2.39 -16.05 -4.06
C ASP A 16 0.86 -15.89 -3.90
N PHE A 17 0.47 -15.01 -2.98
CA PHE A 17 -0.91 -14.81 -2.56
C PHE A 17 -1.58 -13.70 -3.36
N SER A 18 -2.79 -13.95 -3.85
CA SER A 18 -3.63 -12.95 -4.52
C SER A 18 -5.04 -12.92 -3.95
N ILE A 19 -5.59 -11.72 -3.77
CA ILE A 19 -6.98 -11.50 -3.36
C ILE A 19 -7.61 -10.35 -4.14
N ASP A 20 -8.82 -10.57 -4.63
CA ASP A 20 -9.65 -9.57 -5.29
C ASP A 20 -10.81 -9.13 -4.39
N PHE A 21 -11.01 -7.81 -4.28
CA PHE A 21 -12.05 -7.16 -3.49
C PHE A 21 -13.19 -6.72 -4.43
N THR A 22 -13.90 -7.72 -4.98
CA THR A 22 -14.91 -7.53 -6.02
C THR A 22 -16.21 -6.89 -5.50
N SER A 23 -16.54 -7.11 -4.24
CA SER A 23 -17.78 -6.66 -3.58
C SER A 23 -17.56 -5.46 -2.64
N ASN A 24 -18.65 -4.88 -2.16
CA ASN A 24 -18.61 -3.86 -1.10
C ASN A 24 -18.31 -4.43 0.29
N LEU A 25 -18.44 -5.75 0.45
CA LEU A 25 -18.18 -6.47 1.70
C LEU A 25 -17.30 -7.68 1.43
N SER A 26 -16.11 -7.68 2.00
CA SER A 26 -15.19 -8.81 1.98
C SER A 26 -15.11 -9.43 3.38
N VAL A 27 -15.30 -10.73 3.46
CA VAL A 27 -15.26 -11.48 4.73
C VAL A 27 -14.07 -12.44 4.67
N LEU A 28 -13.16 -12.31 5.64
CA LEU A 28 -12.01 -13.21 5.77
C LEU A 28 -12.37 -14.32 6.76
N ILE A 29 -12.51 -15.55 6.26
CA ILE A 29 -12.86 -16.74 7.06
C ILE A 29 -11.73 -17.77 6.94
N GLY A 30 -11.47 -18.49 8.03
CA GLY A 30 -10.47 -19.55 8.08
C GLY A 30 -10.08 -19.89 9.52
N GLU A 31 -9.34 -20.97 9.70
CA GLU A 31 -8.87 -21.42 11.02
C GLU A 31 -7.83 -20.46 11.64
N ASN A 32 -7.59 -20.58 12.94
CA ASN A 32 -6.51 -19.83 13.58
C ASN A 32 -5.17 -20.16 12.93
N GLY A 33 -4.35 -19.14 12.66
CA GLY A 33 -3.09 -19.30 11.93
C GLY A 33 -3.20 -19.32 10.40
N SER A 34 -4.41 -19.26 9.81
CA SER A 34 -4.59 -19.29 8.35
C SER A 34 -4.17 -18.02 7.59
N GLY A 35 -3.52 -17.06 8.26
CA GLY A 35 -3.05 -15.82 7.62
C GLY A 35 -4.05 -14.66 7.53
N LYS A 36 -5.26 -14.76 8.10
CA LYS A 36 -6.25 -13.66 8.10
C LYS A 36 -5.67 -12.33 8.61
N SER A 37 -5.02 -12.36 9.78
CA SER A 37 -4.37 -11.18 10.36
C SER A 37 -3.17 -10.72 9.53
N SER A 38 -2.46 -11.65 8.88
CA SER A 38 -1.33 -11.32 8.00
C SER A 38 -1.77 -10.51 6.79
N ILE A 39 -2.98 -10.74 6.24
CA ILE A 39 -3.53 -9.92 5.15
C ILE A 39 -3.73 -8.47 5.61
N ILE A 40 -4.35 -8.28 6.78
CA ILE A 40 -4.60 -6.96 7.36
C ILE A 40 -3.28 -6.25 7.68
N GLU A 41 -2.33 -6.97 8.28
CA GLU A 41 -1.01 -6.44 8.60
C GLU A 41 -0.21 -6.07 7.36
N CYS A 42 -0.24 -6.90 6.31
CA CYS A 42 0.41 -6.61 5.04
C CYS A 42 -0.14 -5.32 4.43
N LEU A 43 -1.47 -5.16 4.40
CA LEU A 43 -2.11 -3.93 3.94
C LEU A 43 -1.63 -2.72 4.75
N ALA A 44 -1.66 -2.82 6.08
CA ALA A 44 -1.20 -1.74 6.95
C ALA A 44 0.29 -1.39 6.71
N TYR A 45 1.14 -2.40 6.50
CA TYR A 45 2.56 -2.22 6.23
C TYR A 45 2.80 -1.55 4.88
N ILE A 46 2.17 -2.02 3.80
CA ILE A 46 2.25 -1.42 2.46
C ILE A 46 1.87 0.06 2.52
N PHE A 47 0.71 0.34 3.10
CA PHE A 47 0.17 1.69 3.20
C PHE A 47 1.00 2.60 4.10
N GLY A 48 1.51 2.08 5.21
CA GLY A 48 2.42 2.81 6.10
C GLY A 48 3.75 3.15 5.43
N HIS A 49 4.35 2.22 4.70
CA HIS A 49 5.55 2.47 3.90
C HIS A 49 5.29 3.53 2.83
N LEU A 50 4.22 3.38 2.06
CA LEU A 50 3.90 4.33 0.99
C LEU A 50 3.68 5.74 1.54
N HIS A 51 3.03 5.88 2.70
CA HIS A 51 2.90 7.17 3.38
C HIS A 51 4.27 7.76 3.75
N LYS A 52 5.16 6.96 4.37
CA LYS A 52 6.54 7.40 4.66
C LYS A 52 7.27 7.87 3.40
N TYR A 53 7.18 7.10 2.32
CA TYR A 53 7.90 7.40 1.08
C TYR A 53 7.38 8.61 0.32
N PHE A 54 6.06 8.73 0.15
CA PHE A 54 5.44 9.74 -0.70
C PHE A 54 5.08 11.03 0.03
N VAL A 55 4.70 10.93 1.31
CA VAL A 55 4.24 12.07 2.12
C VAL A 55 5.36 12.61 3.00
N LEU A 56 6.08 11.74 3.71
CA LEU A 56 7.15 12.14 4.63
C LEU A 56 8.53 12.25 3.94
N ASP A 57 8.61 11.85 2.67
CA ASP A 57 9.83 11.80 1.85
C ASP A 57 10.97 10.94 2.44
N ASP A 58 10.62 9.97 3.30
CA ASP A 58 11.57 8.99 3.84
C ASP A 58 11.85 7.90 2.79
N LYS A 59 12.99 8.05 2.10
CA LYS A 59 13.47 7.10 1.07
C LYS A 59 14.15 5.86 1.65
N THR A 60 14.34 5.82 2.96
CA THR A 60 15.00 4.72 3.67
C THR A 60 14.01 3.76 4.31
N ALA A 61 12.72 4.08 4.27
CA ALA A 61 11.66 3.24 4.81
C ALA A 61 11.66 1.84 4.17
N GLU A 62 11.70 0.82 5.02
CA GLU A 62 11.57 -0.56 4.59
C GLU A 62 10.19 -0.82 3.96
N PHE A 63 10.18 -1.73 2.99
CA PHE A 63 8.99 -2.10 2.24
C PHE A 63 8.99 -3.59 1.90
N ILE A 64 7.82 -4.12 1.57
CA ILE A 64 7.66 -5.48 1.05
C ILE A 64 7.98 -5.46 -0.45
N ASP A 65 8.97 -6.22 -0.89
CA ASP A 65 9.29 -6.32 -2.32
C ASP A 65 8.40 -7.34 -3.04
N GLY A 66 7.89 -6.98 -4.22
CA GLY A 66 7.05 -7.83 -5.04
C GLY A 66 5.56 -7.87 -4.64
N TYR A 67 5.01 -6.79 -4.06
CA TYR A 67 3.56 -6.64 -3.96
C TYR A 67 3.00 -5.89 -5.17
N LYS A 68 1.72 -6.15 -5.47
CA LYS A 68 0.91 -5.35 -6.40
C LYS A 68 -0.37 -4.97 -5.68
N ILE A 69 -0.71 -3.69 -5.67
CA ILE A 69 -1.93 -3.21 -5.01
C ILE A 69 -2.69 -2.31 -5.97
N ASN A 70 -3.98 -2.59 -6.12
CA ASN A 70 -4.90 -1.76 -6.88
C ASN A 70 -6.00 -1.24 -5.95
N TYR A 71 -6.26 0.06 -5.97
CA TYR A 71 -7.31 0.69 -5.18
C TYR A 71 -7.84 1.96 -5.86
N THR A 72 -9.04 2.37 -5.48
CA THR A 72 -9.60 3.66 -5.89
C THR A 72 -9.65 4.64 -4.74
N ILE A 73 -9.32 5.90 -5.02
CA ILE A 73 -9.39 6.99 -4.05
C ILE A 73 -9.75 8.29 -4.76
N ASN A 74 -10.74 9.02 -4.25
CA ASN A 74 -11.20 10.30 -4.82
C ASN A 74 -11.45 10.27 -6.34
N GLY A 75 -12.00 9.16 -6.85
CA GLY A 75 -12.26 8.95 -8.29
C GLY A 75 -11.04 8.55 -9.13
N LEU A 76 -9.85 8.45 -8.53
CA LEU A 76 -8.64 7.95 -9.18
C LEU A 76 -8.54 6.43 -9.01
N ASP A 77 -8.21 5.74 -10.10
CA ASP A 77 -7.75 4.35 -10.08
C ASP A 77 -6.24 4.32 -9.92
N VAL A 78 -5.75 3.62 -8.91
CA VAL A 78 -4.34 3.62 -8.54
C VAL A 78 -3.83 2.19 -8.50
N TYR A 79 -2.78 1.95 -9.27
CA TYR A 79 -2.01 0.71 -9.25
C TYR A 79 -0.58 1.00 -8.82
N ILE A 80 -0.06 0.21 -7.89
CA ILE A 80 1.33 0.26 -7.47
C ILE A 80 1.88 -1.16 -7.47
N GLU A 81 3.02 -1.35 -8.14
CA GLU A 81 3.83 -2.56 -8.08
C GLU A 81 5.19 -2.22 -7.49
N SER A 82 5.59 -2.91 -6.42
CA SER A 82 6.88 -2.67 -5.79
C SER A 82 8.01 -3.41 -6.49
N HIS A 83 9.11 -2.70 -6.70
CA HIS A 83 10.37 -3.29 -7.11
C HIS A 83 11.49 -2.75 -6.23
N TYR A 84 12.32 -3.68 -5.76
CA TYR A 84 13.60 -3.37 -5.18
C TYR A 84 14.62 -3.01 -6.25
N LYS A 85 15.38 -1.95 -5.96
CA LYS A 85 16.54 -1.54 -6.71
C LYS A 85 17.71 -1.33 -5.77
N GLU A 86 18.86 -1.89 -6.12
CA GLU A 86 20.07 -1.69 -5.34
C GLU A 86 20.52 -0.22 -5.44
N SER A 87 20.52 0.48 -4.30
CA SER A 87 20.78 1.91 -4.21
C SER A 87 21.16 2.28 -2.78
N LYS A 88 22.04 3.28 -2.62
CA LYS A 88 22.53 3.71 -1.30
C LYS A 88 21.48 4.45 -0.46
N SER A 89 20.50 5.09 -1.10
CA SER A 89 19.60 6.04 -0.44
C SER A 89 18.13 5.88 -0.80
N ASN A 90 17.81 5.12 -1.85
CA ASN A 90 16.44 4.91 -2.30
C ASN A 90 16.33 3.57 -3.01
N THR A 91 15.88 2.55 -2.29
CA THR A 91 15.77 1.18 -2.77
C THR A 91 14.40 0.84 -3.35
N PHE A 92 13.42 1.74 -3.22
CA PHE A 92 12.06 1.57 -3.70
C PHE A 92 11.88 2.22 -5.08
N ASP A 93 11.70 1.40 -6.11
CA ASP A 93 11.50 1.82 -7.51
C ASP A 93 10.16 1.31 -8.07
N PRO A 94 9.02 1.83 -7.59
CA PRO A 94 7.72 1.29 -7.93
C PRO A 94 7.29 1.63 -9.36
N ILE A 95 6.54 0.72 -9.98
CA ILE A 95 5.69 1.05 -11.13
C ILE A 95 4.37 1.58 -10.58
N ILE A 96 3.98 2.79 -11.00
CA ILE A 96 2.75 3.43 -10.55
C ILE A 96 1.90 3.78 -11.75
N LYS A 97 0.63 3.37 -11.73
CA LYS A 97 -0.36 3.75 -12.75
C LYS A 97 -1.50 4.50 -12.09
N VAL A 98 -1.90 5.61 -12.69
CA VAL A 98 -3.08 6.36 -12.28
C VAL A 98 -4.02 6.45 -13.46
N ASN A 99 -5.23 5.91 -13.32
CA ASN A 99 -6.23 5.79 -14.40
C ASN A 99 -5.69 5.04 -15.63
N GLY A 100 -4.78 4.09 -15.44
CA GLY A 100 -4.14 3.31 -16.50
C GLY A 100 -2.84 3.90 -17.05
N ASP A 101 -2.58 5.18 -16.84
CA ASP A 101 -1.35 5.83 -17.31
C ASP A 101 -0.20 5.61 -16.32
N GLU A 102 0.93 5.10 -16.80
CA GLU A 102 2.16 5.02 -16.00
C GLU A 102 2.69 6.41 -15.68
N MET A 103 3.03 6.64 -14.41
CA MET A 103 3.49 7.93 -13.91
C MET A 103 4.74 7.75 -13.05
N SER A 104 5.74 8.62 -13.27
CA SER A 104 6.89 8.70 -12.38
C SER A 104 6.53 9.37 -11.05
N THR A 105 7.34 9.11 -10.02
CA THR A 105 7.20 9.73 -8.69
C THR A 105 7.22 11.26 -8.76
N SER A 106 8.03 11.84 -9.65
CA SER A 106 8.07 13.29 -9.89
C SER A 106 6.79 13.82 -10.54
N GLN A 107 6.22 13.08 -11.50
CA GLN A 107 4.95 13.46 -12.14
C GLN A 107 3.78 13.40 -11.16
N LEU A 108 3.76 12.39 -10.27
CA LEU A 108 2.76 12.28 -9.20
C LEU A 108 2.82 13.46 -8.24
N LYS A 109 4.01 13.80 -7.71
CA LYS A 109 4.19 14.94 -6.80
C LYS A 109 3.81 16.28 -7.44
N LYS A 110 3.91 16.41 -8.77
CA LYS A 110 3.54 17.63 -9.50
C LYS A 110 2.04 17.70 -9.79
N LYS A 111 1.43 16.60 -10.23
CA LYS A 111 0.03 16.53 -10.68
C LYS A 111 -0.96 16.39 -9.53
N TYR A 112 -0.57 15.68 -8.47
CA TYR A 112 -1.42 15.32 -7.34
C TYR A 112 -0.89 15.87 -6.01
N ARG A 113 -0.18 17.01 -6.05
CA ARG A 113 0.47 17.65 -4.88
C ARG A 113 -0.47 17.87 -3.67
N ASN A 114 -1.77 17.96 -3.91
CA ASN A 114 -2.82 18.14 -2.88
C ASN A 114 -3.69 16.89 -2.65
N VAL A 115 -3.38 15.77 -3.30
CA VAL A 115 -4.05 14.48 -3.06
C VAL A 115 -3.12 13.66 -2.18
N PRO A 116 -3.49 13.36 -0.93
CA PRO A 116 -2.64 12.60 -0.03
C PRO A 116 -2.48 11.17 -0.58
N PHE A 117 -1.33 10.95 -1.20
CA PHE A 117 -0.95 9.71 -1.85
C PHE A 117 0.06 8.96 -0.99
N PRO A 118 -0.25 7.70 -0.62
CA PRO A 118 -1.56 7.30 -0.15
C PRO A 118 -1.73 7.81 1.28
N ILE A 119 -2.97 8.03 1.72
CA ILE A 119 -3.32 8.04 3.14
C ILE A 119 -3.05 9.38 3.82
N ASN A 120 -4.08 10.23 3.79
CA ASN A 120 -4.52 10.86 5.03
C ASN A 120 -5.57 9.91 5.62
N VAL A 121 -5.12 8.80 6.19
CA VAL A 121 -5.93 8.02 7.13
C VAL A 121 -5.75 8.80 8.41
N PRO A 122 -6.80 9.45 8.94
CA PRO A 122 -6.76 9.82 10.33
C PRO A 122 -6.67 8.49 11.07
N PHE A 123 -5.45 8.05 11.41
CA PHE A 123 -5.32 7.13 12.51
C PHE A 123 -5.95 7.87 13.68
N PRO A 124 -7.01 7.35 14.33
CA PRO A 124 -7.36 7.84 15.63
C PRO A 124 -6.14 7.54 16.50
N ILE A 125 -5.34 8.56 16.77
CA ILE A 125 -4.38 8.54 17.85
C ILE A 125 -5.26 8.59 19.10
N ASN A 126 -5.86 7.46 19.46
CA ASN A 126 -6.32 7.28 20.83
C ASN A 126 -5.04 7.18 21.66
N ARG A 127 -4.46 8.34 21.98
CA ARG A 127 -3.81 8.51 23.29
C ARG A 127 -4.94 8.31 24.29
N THR A 128 -5.10 7.07 24.74
CA THR A 128 -5.63 6.87 26.08
C THR A 128 -4.60 7.46 27.03
N ASP A 129 -4.80 8.73 27.36
CA ASP A 129 -4.27 9.30 28.58
C ASP A 129 -4.87 8.49 29.72
N TYR A 130 -4.10 7.53 30.24
CA TYR A 130 -4.37 6.97 31.56
C TYR A 130 -3.93 8.04 32.55
N ASN A 131 -4.93 8.67 33.18
CA ASN A 131 -4.77 9.43 34.42
C ASN A 131 -4.26 8.51 35.54
#